data_AF-A0A8S3FDR6-F1
#
_entry.id   AF-A0A8S3FDR6-F1
#
_cell.length_a   1.000
_cell.length_b   1.000
_cell.length_c   1.000
_cell.angle_alpha   90.00
_cell.angle_beta   90.00
_cell.angle_gamma   90.00
#
_symmetry.space_group_name_H-M   'P 1'
#
loop_
_entity.id
_entity.type
_entity.pdbx_description
1 polymer ?
#
loop_
_entity_poly.entity_id
_entity_poly.type
_entity_poly.pdbx_seq_one_letter_code
_entity_poly.pdbx_strand_id
1 'polypeptide(L)' 'QVERFYAVEKFVKGDKDVLVATDVASKGLDFPDIQHVINYDLPEDIENYVHRIGRTGRCGRQGLATTFINKTC' A
#
# COMPACT_ATOMS: atom_id res chain seq x y z
N GLN A 1 6.95 -4.92 17.45
CA GLN A 1 7.20 -3.64 16.73
C GLN A 1 8.49 -3.68 15.88
N VAL A 2 9.59 -4.27 16.35
CA VAL A 2 10.88 -4.37 15.61
C VAL A 2 10.72 -4.94 14.20
N GLU A 3 9.95 -6.01 14.02
CA GLU A 3 9.76 -6.67 12.72
C GLU A 3 9.03 -5.80 11.69
N ARG A 4 8.09 -4.96 12.14
CA ARG A 4 7.36 -4.02 11.26
C ARG A 4 8.30 -2.99 10.66
N PHE A 5 9.19 -2.41 11.47
CA PHE A 5 10.17 -1.44 10.98
C PHE A 5 11.19 -2.09 10.04
N TYR A 6 11.61 -3.32 10.34
CA TYR A 6 12.53 -4.06 9.48
C TYR A 6 11.95 -4.30 8.06
N ALA A 7 10.70 -4.75 7.96
CA ALA A 7 10.05 -5.01 6.67
C ALA A 7 9.91 -3.72 5.83
N VAL A 8 9.51 -2.64 6.48
CA VAL A 8 9.36 -1.32 5.84
C VAL A 8 10.72 -0.79 5.39
N GLU A 9 11.73 -0.87 6.25
CA GLU A 9 13.08 -0.41 5.92
C GLU A 9 13.66 -1.18 4.72
N LYS A 10 13.48 -2.49 4.68
CA LYS A 10 13.92 -3.33 3.55
C LYS A 10 13.21 -2.97 2.25
N PHE A 11 11.91 -2.67 2.32
CA PHE A 11 11.14 -2.22 1.17
C PHE A 11 11.59 -0.83 0.69
N VAL A 12 11.74 0.13 1.61
CA VAL A 12 12.20 1.50 1.31
C VAL A 12 13.61 1.52 0.72
N LYS A 13 14.49 0.64 1.18
CA LYS A 13 15.86 0.49 0.65
C LYS A 13 15.91 -0.19 -0.72
N GLY A 14 14.81 -0.80 -1.18
CA GLY A 14 14.78 -1.61 -2.40
C GLY A 14 15.38 -3.01 -2.23
N ASP A 15 15.66 -3.46 -0.99
CA ASP A 15 16.10 -4.84 -0.72
C ASP A 15 14.94 -5.85 -0.91
N LYS A 16 13.69 -5.35 -0.96
CA LYS A 16 12.46 -6.09 -1.21
C LYS A 16 11.55 -5.28 -2.12
N ASP A 17 11.05 -5.92 -3.18
CA ASP A 17 10.20 -5.27 -4.19
C ASP A 17 8.72 -5.19 -3.79
N VAL A 18 8.30 -6.01 -2.83
CA VAL A 18 6.89 -6.14 -2.42
C VAL A 18 6.76 -6.07 -0.91
N LEU A 19 5.82 -5.26 -0.44
CA LEU A 19 5.42 -5.17 0.96
C LEU A 19 3.93 -5.53 1.08
N VAL A 20 3.64 -6.51 1.93
CA VAL A 20 2.26 -6.90 2.28
C VAL A 20 1.92 -6.25 3.62
N ALA A 21 0.82 -5.50 3.68
CA ALA A 21 0.41 -4.78 4.88
C ALA A 21 -1.12 -4.68 5.01
N THR A 22 -1.58 -4.51 6.26
CA THR A 22 -2.96 -4.14 6.59
C THR A 22 -3.04 -2.63 6.88
N ASP A 23 -4.25 -2.06 6.89
CA ASP A 23 -4.47 -0.62 7.13
C ASP A 23 -3.94 -0.13 8.48
N VAL A 24 -3.98 -0.99 9.50
CA VAL A 24 -3.43 -0.69 10.82
C VAL A 24 -1.89 -0.64 10.78
N ALA A 25 -1.28 -1.49 9.96
CA ALA A 25 0.17 -1.59 9.83
C ALA A 25 0.78 -0.51 8.93
N SER A 26 -0.01 0.30 8.22
CA SER A 26 0.48 1.36 7.32
C SER A 26 0.39 2.78 7.91
N LYS A 27 -0.42 3.01 8.95
CA LYS A 27 -0.53 4.31 9.62
C LYS A 27 0.81 4.75 10.24
N GLY A 28 1.20 6.00 9.97
CA GLY A 28 2.43 6.61 10.51
C GLY A 28 3.71 6.21 9.78
N LEU A 29 3.61 5.48 8.67
CA LEU A 29 4.75 5.13 7.82
C LEU A 29 4.69 5.92 6.51
N ASP A 30 5.80 6.54 6.17
CA ASP A 30 5.99 7.18 4.88
C ASP A 30 6.65 6.19 3.93
N PHE A 31 6.01 5.95 2.79
CA PHE A 31 6.51 5.05 1.76
C PHE A 31 6.89 5.92 0.56
N PRO A 32 8.19 5.97 0.20
CA PRO A 32 8.60 6.68 -0.99
C PRO A 32 7.97 6.02 -2.21
N ASP A 33 7.51 6.86 -3.14
CA ASP A 33 6.75 6.58 -4.35
C ASP A 33 6.61 5.12 -4.78
N ILE A 34 5.58 4.48 -4.24
CA ILE A 34 5.13 3.15 -4.65
C ILE A 34 4.62 3.24 -6.09
N GLN A 35 5.04 2.32 -6.95
CA GLN A 35 4.61 2.28 -8.36
C GLN A 35 3.22 1.64 -8.54
N HIS A 36 2.90 0.65 -7.71
CA HIS A 36 1.67 -0.13 -7.83
C HIS A 36 1.11 -0.47 -6.45
N VAL A 37 -0.16 -0.12 -6.23
CA VAL A 37 -0.94 -0.56 -5.08
C VAL A 37 -1.87 -1.69 -5.50
N ILE A 38 -1.83 -2.82 -4.80
CA ILE A 38 -2.73 -3.96 -5.01
C ILE A 38 -3.63 -4.10 -3.79
N ASN A 39 -4.91 -3.80 -3.95
CA ASN A 39 -5.93 -4.14 -2.96
C ASN A 39 -6.32 -5.60 -3.18
N TYR A 40 -5.72 -6.49 -2.37
CA TYR A 40 -6.04 -7.92 -2.41
C TYR A 40 -7.48 -8.18 -1.98
N ASP A 41 -7.91 -7.53 -0.90
CA ASP A 41 -9.31 -7.48 -0.48
C ASP A 41 -9.86 -6.07 -0.70
N LEU A 42 -11.10 -6.00 -1.23
CA LEU A 42 -11.82 -4.74 -1.40
C LEU A 42 -11.99 -4.06 -0.03
N PRO A 43 -11.57 -2.78 0.13
CA PRO A 43 -11.80 -2.03 1.35
C PRO A 43 -13.30 -1.95 1.69
N GLU A 44 -13.64 -2.00 2.97
CA GLU A 44 -15.04 -1.92 3.46
C GLU A 44 -15.68 -0.56 3.17
N ASP A 45 -14.86 0.49 3.10
CA ASP A 45 -15.30 1.85 2.84
C ASP A 45 -14.40 2.59 1.83
N ILE A 46 -14.97 3.64 1.24
CA ILE A 46 -14.31 4.42 0.20
C ILE A 46 -13.14 5.25 0.73
N GLU A 47 -13.15 5.66 1.99
CA GLU A 47 -12.06 6.45 2.58
C GLU A 47 -10.79 5.61 2.66
N ASN A 48 -10.92 4.36 3.12
CA ASN A 48 -9.83 3.39 3.15
C ASN A 48 -9.34 3.07 1.74
N TYR A 49 -10.24 2.92 0.76
CA TYR A 49 -9.83 2.79 -0.65
C TYR A 49 -8.96 3.98 -1.11
N VAL A 50 -9.43 5.21 -0.90
CA VAL A 50 -8.70 6.44 -1.27
C VAL A 50 -7.35 6.52 -0.55
N HIS A 51 -7.29 6.19 0.74
CA HIS A 51 -6.05 6.19 1.52
C HIS A 51 -5.03 5.14 1.04
N ARG A 52 -5.49 3.96 0.59
CA ARG A 52 -4.64 2.91 0.03
C ARG A 52 -4.09 3.31 -1.33
N ILE A 53 -4.94 3.74 -2.27
CA ILE A 53 -4.47 4.12 -3.61
C ILE A 53 -3.59 5.38 -3.60
N GLY A 54 -3.78 6.28 -2.62
CA GLY A 54 -2.95 7.48 -2.43
C GLY A 54 -1.49 7.20 -2.04
N ARG A 55 -1.10 5.93 -1.91
CA ARG A 55 0.30 5.50 -1.72
C ARG A 55 1.10 5.53 -3.02
N THR A 56 0.43 5.48 -4.17
CA THR A 56 1.03 5.65 -5.50
C THR A 56 0.66 6.99 -6.13
N GLY A 57 1.27 7.35 -7.25
CA GLY A 57 0.89 8.55 -8.02
C GLY A 57 1.23 9.88 -7.35
N ARG A 58 2.26 9.90 -6.48
CA ARG A 58 2.68 11.10 -5.73
C ARG A 58 3.59 11.99 -6.58
N CYS A 59 3.68 13.27 -6.23
CA CYS A 59 4.59 14.24 -6.85
C CYS A 59 4.45 14.34 -8.39
N GLY A 60 3.23 14.19 -8.93
CA GLY A 60 2.97 14.26 -10.37
C GLY A 60 3.44 13.03 -11.17
N ARG A 61 3.92 11.98 -10.49
CA ARG A 61 4.25 10.70 -11.12
C ARG A 61 2.98 9.90 -11.38
N GLN A 62 3.01 9.06 -12.41
CA GLN A 62 1.94 8.09 -12.65
C GLN A 62 2.03 6.97 -11.62
N GLY A 63 0.86 6.47 -11.22
CA GLY A 63 0.72 5.36 -10.28
C GLY A 63 -0.35 4.40 -10.76
N LEU A 64 -0.17 3.10 -10.46
CA LEU A 64 -1.15 2.07 -10.77
C LEU A 64 -1.83 1.60 -9.49
N ALA A 65 -3.15 1.43 -9.54
CA ALA A 65 -3.90 0.77 -8.48
C ALA A 65 -4.76 -0.34 -9.10
N THR A 66 -4.62 -1.56 -8.56
CA THR A 66 -5.44 -2.71 -8.96
C THR A 66 -6.18 -3.22 -7.74
N THR A 67 -7.49 -3.46 -7.89
CA THR A 67 -8.32 -3.98 -6.82
C THR A 67 -8.96 -5.27 -7.26
N PHE A 68 -8.80 -6.31 -6.45
CA PHE A 68 -9.53 -7.55 -6.66
C PHE A 68 -10.91 -7.42 -6.03
N ILE A 69 -11.91 -7.89 -6.77
CA ILE A 69 -13.32 -7.91 -6.36
C ILE A 69 -13.84 -9.33 -6.54
N ASN A 70 -14.62 -9.80 -5.57
CA ASN A 70 -15.30 -11.08 -5.66
C ASN A 70 -16.76 -10.87 -6.06
N LYS A 71 -17.39 -11.88 -6.68
CA LYS A 71 -18.79 -11.80 -7.14
C LYS A 71 -19.82 -11.72 -6.02
N THR A 72 -19.39 -11.90 -4.77
CA THR A 72 -20.23 -11.96 -3.56
C THR A 72 -19.96 -10.79 -2.60
N CYS A 73 -19.49 -9.64 -3.10
CA CYS A 73 -19.42 -8.43 -2.29
C CYS A 73 -20.78 -8.06 -1.71
#